data_AF-A0A3A8GEV5-F1
#
_entry.id   AF-A0A3A8GEV5-F1
#
_cell.length_a   1.000
_cell.length_b   1.000
_cell.length_c   1.000
_cell.angle_alpha   90.00
_cell.angle_beta   90.00
_cell.angle_gamma   90.00
#
_symmetry.space_group_name_H-M   'P 1'
#
loop_
_entity.id
_entity.type
_entity.pdbx_description
1 polymer ?
#
loop_
_entity_poly.entity_id
_entity_poly.type
_entity_poly.pdbx_seq_one_letter_code
_entity_poly.pdbx_strand_id
1 'polypeptide(L)' 'MGKSKGLKDKLYGAAVLKMSFRLRGDEESPAFRFVYPGVLRDLAVDDAEVEKYIEEHRDDVERAARGSTPPQGVR' A
#
# COMPACT_ATOMS: atom_id res chain seq x y z
N MET A 1 -12.02 -5.61 -21.32
CA MET A 1 -10.94 -6.45 -20.76
C MET A 1 -9.95 -5.55 -20.06
N GLY A 2 -10.02 -5.43 -18.72
CA GLY A 2 -9.02 -4.68 -17.97
C GLY A 2 -7.68 -5.39 -18.09
N LYS A 3 -6.65 -4.70 -18.58
CA LYS A 3 -5.29 -5.25 -18.68
C LYS A 3 -4.91 -5.87 -17.34
N SER A 4 -4.57 -7.16 -17.33
CA SER A 4 -4.04 -7.83 -16.15
C SER A 4 -2.87 -7.00 -15.64
N LYS A 5 -3.06 -6.30 -14.52
CA LYS A 5 -2.00 -5.50 -13.88
C LYS A 5 -0.81 -6.42 -13.64
N GLY A 6 0.37 -6.00 -14.09
CA GLY A 6 1.58 -6.79 -13.92
C GLY A 6 1.91 -6.97 -12.44
N LEU A 7 2.76 -7.95 -12.11
CA LEU A 7 3.19 -8.17 -10.71
C LEU A 7 3.70 -6.88 -10.06
N LYS A 8 4.45 -6.07 -10.81
CA LYS A 8 4.94 -4.76 -10.35
C LYS A 8 3.82 -3.78 -9.99
N ASP A 9 2.75 -3.71 -10.79
CA ASP A 9 1.61 -2.82 -10.51
C ASP A 9 0.83 -3.25 -9.27
N LYS A 10 0.78 -4.56 -9.03
CA LYS A 10 0.16 -5.15 -7.82
C LYS A 10 0.99 -4.81 -6.57
N LEU A 11 2.28 -5.08 -6.61
CA LEU A 11 3.20 -4.73 -5.52
C LEU A 11 3.20 -3.24 -5.24
N TYR A 12 3.22 -2.40 -6.28
CA TYR A 12 3.13 -0.96 -6.15
C TYR A 12 1.85 -0.51 -5.42
N GLY A 13 0.68 -1.05 -5.79
CA GLY A 13 -0.58 -0.72 -5.13
C GLY A 13 -0.58 -1.11 -3.64
N ALA A 14 -0.11 -2.31 -3.31
CA ALA A 14 -0.02 -2.78 -1.92
C ALA A 14 1.02 -1.98 -1.11
N ALA A 15 2.15 -1.63 -1.73
CA ALA A 15 3.22 -0.84 -1.13
C ALA A 15 2.77 0.58 -0.79
N VAL A 16 2.08 1.25 -1.72
CA VAL A 16 1.53 2.59 -1.49
C VAL A 16 0.50 2.58 -0.36
N LEU A 17 -0.35 1.55 -0.29
CA LEU A 17 -1.30 1.38 0.80
C LEU A 17 -0.57 1.25 2.14
N LYS A 18 0.36 0.29 2.28
CA LYS A 18 1.14 0.08 3.51
C LYS A 18 1.87 1.33 3.94
N MET A 19 2.57 1.98 3.01
CA MET A 19 3.30 3.21 3.26
C MET A 19 2.39 4.35 3.71
N SER A 20 1.16 4.46 3.18
CA SER A 20 0.22 5.51 3.60
C SER A 20 -0.19 5.38 5.07
N PHE A 21 -0.32 4.16 5.59
CA PHE A 21 -0.58 3.92 7.01
C PHE A 21 0.68 4.09 7.86
N ARG A 22 1.85 3.62 7.37
CA ARG A 22 3.16 3.82 8.01
C ARG A 22 3.46 5.29 8.25
N LEU A 23 3.27 6.14 7.24
CA LEU A 23 3.48 7.59 7.33
C LEU A 23 2.55 8.29 8.33
N ARG A 24 1.38 7.72 8.59
CA ARG A 24 0.44 8.23 9.61
C ARG A 24 0.71 7.67 11.01
N GLY A 25 1.57 6.65 11.14
CA GLY A 25 1.73 5.89 12.39
C GLY A 25 0.56 4.94 12.68
N ASP A 26 -0.25 4.62 11.67
CA ASP A 26 -1.50 3.86 11.80
C ASP A 26 -1.36 2.39 11.36
N GLU A 27 -0.13 1.85 11.25
CA GLU A 27 0.10 0.43 10.93
C GLU A 27 -0.54 -0.51 11.97
N GLU A 28 -0.72 -0.06 13.20
CA GLU A 28 -1.38 -0.84 14.26
C GLU A 28 -2.90 -0.62 14.31
N SER A 29 -3.44 0.25 13.45
CA SER A 29 -4.86 0.59 13.47
C SER A 29 -5.73 -0.62 13.05
N PRO A 30 -6.93 -0.78 13.63
CA PRO A 30 -7.87 -1.82 13.21
C PRO A 30 -8.21 -1.74 11.71
N ALA A 31 -8.22 -0.52 11.16
CA ALA A 31 -8.46 -0.29 9.74
C ALA A 31 -7.36 -0.91 8.87
N PHE A 32 -6.09 -0.68 9.21
CA PHE A 32 -4.97 -1.29 8.47
C PHE A 32 -5.00 -2.82 8.58
N ARG A 33 -5.13 -3.34 9.80
CA ARG A 33 -5.16 -4.79 10.06
C ARG A 33 -6.31 -5.52 9.36
N PHE A 34 -7.41 -4.83 9.06
CA PHE A 34 -8.52 -5.39 8.29
C PHE A 34 -8.32 -5.27 6.77
N VAL A 35 -7.93 -4.08 6.29
CA VAL A 35 -7.87 -3.78 4.85
C VAL A 35 -6.64 -4.42 4.19
N TYR A 36 -5.47 -4.31 4.81
CA TYR A 36 -4.21 -4.71 4.18
C TYR A 36 -4.15 -6.21 3.85
N PRO A 37 -4.56 -7.15 4.73
CA PRO A 37 -4.63 -8.57 4.37
C PRO A 37 -5.60 -8.87 3.22
N GLY A 38 -6.71 -8.14 3.13
CA GLY A 38 -7.65 -8.25 2.01
C GLY A 38 -7.01 -7.85 0.69
N VAL A 39 -6.24 -6.77 0.69
CA VAL A 39 -5.52 -6.28 -0.51
C VAL A 39 -4.43 -7.25 -0.95
N LEU A 40 -3.66 -7.82 -0.02
CA LEU A 40 -2.66 -8.85 -0.34
C LEU A 40 -3.31 -10.05 -1.05
N ARG A 41 -4.43 -10.55 -0.52
CA ARG A 41 -5.19 -11.66 -1.12
C ARG A 41 -5.72 -11.30 -2.50
N ASP A 42 -6.33 -10.14 -2.65
CA ASP A 42 -6.98 -9.74 -3.90
C ASP A 42 -5.95 -9.49 -5.02
N LEU A 43 -4.74 -9.06 -4.65
CA LEU A 43 -3.63 -8.87 -5.58
C LEU A 43 -2.79 -10.13 -5.78
N ALA A 44 -2.95 -11.14 -4.90
CA ALA A 44 -2.16 -12.36 -4.83
C ALA A 44 -0.65 -12.06 -4.73
N VAL A 45 -0.28 -11.30 -3.70
CA VAL A 45 1.11 -10.94 -3.36
C VAL A 45 1.32 -11.11 -1.86
N ASP A 46 2.56 -11.35 -1.45
CA ASP A 46 2.92 -11.53 -0.04
C ASP A 46 3.43 -10.24 0.61
N ASP A 47 3.26 -10.12 1.93
CA ASP A 47 3.76 -8.99 2.71
C ASP A 47 5.28 -8.79 2.55
N ALA A 48 6.04 -9.89 2.51
CA ALA A 48 7.48 -9.87 2.32
C ALA A 48 7.89 -9.32 0.94
N GLU A 49 7.12 -9.64 -0.12
CA GLU A 49 7.35 -9.08 -1.45
C GLU A 49 7.05 -7.58 -1.48
N VAL A 50 6.01 -7.16 -0.76
CA VAL A 50 5.64 -5.75 -0.63
C VAL A 50 6.70 -4.97 0.15
N GLU A 51 7.20 -5.48 1.27
CA GLU A 51 8.30 -4.83 2.01
C GLU A 51 9.56 -4.72 1.17
N LYS A 52 9.97 -5.79 0.49
CA LYS A 52 11.10 -5.74 -0.44
C LYS A 52 10.90 -4.68 -1.53
N TYR A 53 9.69 -4.61 -2.10
CA TYR A 53 9.37 -3.60 -3.10
C TYR A 53 9.43 -2.17 -2.52
N ILE A 54 8.98 -1.97 -1.28
CA ILE A 54 9.10 -0.69 -0.57
C ILE A 54 10.57 -0.32 -0.38
N GLU A 55 11.42 -1.25 0.01
CA GLU A 55 12.86 -1.00 0.18
C GLU A 55 13.53 -0.61 -1.14
N GLU A 56 13.21 -1.32 -2.23
CA GLU A 56 13.78 -1.08 -3.57
C GLU A 56 13.25 0.22 -4.23
N HIS A 57 12.02 0.63 -3.90
CA HIS A 57 11.31 1.74 -4.56
C HIS A 57 10.82 2.81 -3.58
N ARG A 58 11.52 2.99 -2.45
CA ARG A 58 11.07 3.79 -1.31
C ARG A 58 10.58 5.18 -1.70
N ASP A 59 11.38 5.93 -2.46
CA ASP A 59 11.08 7.33 -2.80
C ASP A 59 9.78 7.46 -3.62
N ASP A 60 9.58 6.56 -4.59
CA ASP A 60 8.40 6.55 -5.44
C ASP A 60 7.15 6.17 -4.66
N VAL A 61 7.24 5.12 -3.84
CA VAL A 61 6.13 4.65 -3.01
C VAL A 61 5.76 5.70 -1.97
N GLU A 62 6.75 6.32 -1.33
CA GLU A 62 6.51 7.36 -0.32
C GLU A 62 5.84 8.59 -0.94
N ARG A 63 6.34 9.06 -2.09
CA ARG A 63 5.74 10.17 -2.84
C ARG A 63 4.28 9.87 -3.19
N ALA A 64 3.99 8.67 -3.69
CA ALA A 64 2.63 8.27 -4.04
C ALA A 64 1.72 8.11 -2.82
N ALA A 65 2.23 7.61 -1.70
CA ALA A 65 1.49 7.48 -0.44
C ALA A 65 1.12 8.85 0.16
N ARG A 66 2.04 9.83 0.06
CA ARG A 66 1.77 11.22 0.45
C ARG A 66 0.69 11.86 -0.42
N GLY A 67 0.68 11.60 -1.73
CA GLY A 67 -0.31 12.13 -2.67
C GLY A 67 -1.66 11.42 -2.70
N SER A 68 -1.72 10.14 -2.30
CA SER A 68 -2.95 9.33 -2.29
C SER A 68 -3.77 9.46 -1.00
N THR A 69 -3.28 10.21 -0.02
CA THR A 69 -4.02 10.45 1.22
C THR A 69 -5.08 11.53 0.96
N PRO A 70 -6.39 11.22 0.91
CA PRO A 70 -7.41 12.27 0.93
C PRO A 70 -7.24 13.07 2.23
N PRO A 71 -7.46 14.40 2.22
CA PRO A 71 -7.39 15.20 3.43
C PRO A 71 -8.32 14.59 4.45
N GLN A 72 -7.78 14.25 5.61
CA GLN A 72 -8.53 13.68 6.71
C GLN A 72 -9.56 14.73 7.08
N GLY A 73 -10.83 14.41 6.84
CA GLY A 73 -11.94 15.30 7.17
C GLY A 73 -11.78 15.75 8.61
N VAL A 74 -11.70 17.08 8.77
CA VAL A 74 -11.82 17.79 10.04
C VAL A 74 -13.00 17.16 10.79
N ARG A 75 -12.72 16.51 11.92
CA ARG A 75 -13.74 16.20 12.92
C ARG A 75 -13.73 17.31 13.96
#